data_AF-X6LYK7-F1
#
_entry.id   AF-X6LYK7-F1
#
_cell.length_a   1.000
_cell.length_b   1.000
_cell.length_c   1.000
_cell.angle_alpha   90.00
_cell.angle_beta   90.00
_cell.angle_gamma   90.00
#
_symmetry.space_group_name_H-M   'P 1'
#
loop_
_entity.id
_entity.type
_entity.pdbx_description
1 polymer ?
#
loop_
_entity_poly.entity_id
_entity_poly.type
_entity_poly.pdbx_seq_one_letter_code
_entity_poly.pdbx_strand_id
1 'polypeptide(L)'
;QTTNEDNEKKGAVDKTHCSSNVSVEENHEEKKISSSSSSSSSSSSSSKESEKAKANTNTGGLSSRHRHLMVGEMFIYNGIQFRVMKCEPSDGYIRPQSLIYCKGEALDDVKALSLQPVYESLPNHHKYIKSEQFRSEYVAPFFKGRFRFIDHPRELDIDGVRVVVRRTTPAAGIVTELTSIDIQPCIRADEAHQKQEEEDLEMARRLQLEEDEPSNSSGLIYLHPRQEFCCCSLFFFFIERGGGGGERKGNMCYTCTYMYMC
;
A
#
# COMPACT_ATOMS: atom_id res chain seq x y z
N GLN A 1 -24.61 62.38 -31.72
CA GLN A 1 -25.54 61.82 -30.71
C GLN A 1 -26.13 60.56 -31.29
N THR A 2 -25.61 59.41 -30.89
CA THR A 2 -26.23 58.09 -31.07
C THR A 2 -25.57 57.18 -30.04
N THR A 3 -26.37 56.78 -29.06
CA THR A 3 -26.03 55.94 -27.91
C THR A 3 -26.05 54.47 -28.33
N ASN A 4 -25.02 53.71 -27.97
CA ASN A 4 -25.03 52.26 -28.04
C ASN A 4 -25.50 51.72 -26.69
N GLU A 5 -26.58 50.95 -26.73
CA GLU A 5 -27.22 50.28 -25.59
C GLU A 5 -26.53 48.96 -25.26
N ASP A 6 -26.22 48.79 -23.98
CA ASP A 6 -25.77 47.57 -23.33
C ASP A 6 -26.89 46.52 -23.28
N ASN A 7 -26.57 45.27 -23.63
CA ASN A 7 -27.49 44.14 -23.50
C ASN A 7 -26.87 43.08 -22.56
N GLU A 8 -27.17 43.22 -21.28
CA GLU A 8 -26.78 42.32 -20.20
C GLU A 8 -27.82 41.18 -20.07
N LYS A 9 -27.48 39.99 -20.57
CA LYS A 9 -28.35 38.81 -20.52
C LYS A 9 -28.09 38.03 -19.23
N LYS A 10 -28.91 38.27 -18.21
CA LYS A 10 -28.94 37.48 -16.96
C LYS A 10 -29.57 36.11 -17.23
N GLY A 11 -28.75 35.05 -17.15
CA GLY A 11 -29.19 33.66 -17.09
C GLY A 11 -29.63 33.30 -15.67
N ALA A 12 -30.91 33.00 -15.50
CA ALA A 12 -31.45 32.41 -14.29
C ALA A 12 -31.03 30.94 -14.22
N VAL A 13 -30.31 30.56 -13.16
CA VAL A 13 -30.02 29.17 -12.82
C VAL A 13 -31.02 28.73 -11.76
N ASP A 14 -31.82 27.74 -12.16
CA ASP A 14 -32.80 27.04 -11.35
C ASP A 14 -32.12 26.35 -10.16
N LYS A 15 -32.53 26.72 -8.94
CA LYS A 15 -32.15 26.02 -7.70
C LYS A 15 -33.12 24.88 -7.47
N THR A 16 -32.76 23.68 -7.91
CA THR A 16 -33.48 22.46 -7.52
C THR A 16 -33.02 22.04 -6.12
N HIS A 17 -33.86 22.33 -5.14
CA HIS A 17 -33.81 21.77 -3.80
C HIS A 17 -34.05 20.26 -3.86
N CYS A 18 -33.06 19.44 -3.54
CA CYS A 18 -33.26 18.05 -3.11
C CYS A 18 -33.27 18.02 -1.58
N SER A 19 -34.46 18.23 -1.01
CA SER A 19 -34.75 17.89 0.38
C SER A 19 -35.08 16.41 0.47
N SER A 20 -34.22 15.63 1.09
CA SER A 20 -34.56 14.29 1.59
C SER A 20 -34.36 14.27 3.10
N ASN A 21 -35.49 14.47 3.80
CA ASN A 21 -35.67 14.10 5.19
C ASN A 21 -35.55 12.58 5.30
N VAL A 22 -34.62 12.10 6.13
CA VAL A 22 -34.65 10.73 6.65
C VAL A 22 -34.53 10.84 8.16
N SER A 23 -35.70 10.83 8.81
CA SER A 23 -35.86 10.54 10.22
C SER A 23 -35.70 9.04 10.41
N VAL A 24 -34.75 8.60 11.25
CA VAL A 24 -34.74 7.22 11.75
C VAL A 24 -34.77 7.30 13.27
N GLU A 25 -35.86 6.78 13.81
CA GLU A 25 -36.15 6.61 15.22
C GLU A 25 -35.12 5.67 15.88
N GLU A 26 -34.61 6.08 17.04
CA GLU A 26 -33.95 5.19 18.01
C GLU A 26 -34.99 4.21 18.56
N ASN A 27 -34.74 2.90 18.40
CA ASN A 27 -35.40 1.87 19.20
C ASN A 27 -34.37 1.05 19.96
N HIS A 28 -34.40 1.24 21.27
CA HIS A 28 -33.81 0.42 22.31
C HIS A 28 -34.68 -0.85 22.45
N GLU A 29 -34.13 -2.05 22.23
CA GLU A 29 -34.73 -3.26 22.80
C GLU A 29 -33.68 -4.32 23.12
N GLU A 30 -33.54 -4.58 24.41
CA GLU A 30 -32.76 -5.68 24.99
C GLU A 30 -33.42 -7.03 24.64
N LYS A 31 -32.65 -8.02 24.21
CA LYS A 31 -33.15 -9.41 24.19
C LYS A 31 -32.10 -10.45 24.55
N LYS A 32 -32.12 -10.76 25.84
CA LYS A 32 -32.16 -12.08 26.50
C LYS A 32 -31.44 -13.27 25.83
N ILE A 33 -30.45 -13.75 26.59
CA ILE A 33 -29.76 -15.04 26.52
C ILE A 33 -30.72 -16.18 26.92
N SER A 34 -30.72 -17.27 26.13
CA SER A 34 -31.06 -18.66 26.53
C SER A 34 -30.70 -19.59 25.35
N SER A 35 -29.56 -20.30 25.36
CA SER A 35 -29.29 -21.63 25.95
C SER A 35 -29.88 -22.84 25.20
N SER A 36 -29.03 -23.89 25.06
CA SER A 36 -29.30 -25.32 24.77
C SER A 36 -29.57 -25.70 23.30
N SER A 37 -29.06 -26.78 22.70
CA SER A 37 -28.30 -27.95 23.18
C SER A 37 -27.94 -28.91 22.02
N SER A 38 -26.76 -29.54 22.15
CA SER A 38 -26.39 -30.94 21.82
C SER A 38 -26.73 -31.62 20.48
N SER A 39 -25.68 -32.13 19.81
CA SER A 39 -25.39 -33.59 19.62
C SER A 39 -24.18 -33.74 18.68
N SER A 40 -22.99 -34.19 19.09
CA SER A 40 -22.54 -35.52 19.57
C SER A 40 -22.53 -36.63 18.51
N SER A 41 -21.34 -37.08 18.11
CA SER A 41 -20.90 -38.49 17.90
C SER A 41 -19.65 -38.51 16.98
N SER A 42 -18.45 -38.71 17.51
CA SER A 42 -17.75 -40.01 17.72
C SER A 42 -17.10 -40.53 16.43
N SER A 43 -15.91 -41.13 16.36
CA SER A 43 -14.85 -41.55 17.28
C SER A 43 -13.95 -42.49 16.46
N SER A 44 -12.63 -42.49 16.69
CA SER A 44 -11.68 -43.64 16.62
C SER A 44 -10.31 -43.15 16.11
N SER A 45 -9.29 -42.96 16.95
CA SER A 45 -8.35 -43.99 17.47
C SER A 45 -7.60 -44.71 16.34
N SER A 46 -6.28 -44.90 16.32
CA SER A 46 -5.26 -44.91 17.36
C SER A 46 -3.90 -45.12 16.67
N SER A 47 -2.91 -44.35 17.12
CA SER A 47 -1.49 -44.71 17.29
C SER A 47 -0.83 -45.76 16.38
N LYS A 48 0.21 -45.33 15.65
CA LYS A 48 1.50 -46.03 15.66
C LYS A 48 2.66 -45.04 15.51
N GLU A 49 3.24 -44.81 16.67
CA GLU A 49 4.54 -44.27 17.00
C GLU A 49 5.64 -44.98 16.18
N SER A 50 6.40 -44.21 15.41
CA SER A 50 7.78 -44.56 15.05
C SER A 50 8.59 -43.28 14.94
N GLU A 51 9.29 -42.99 16.03
CA GLU A 51 10.36 -42.02 16.13
C GLU A 51 11.42 -42.30 15.07
N LYS A 52 11.51 -41.42 14.07
CA LYS A 52 12.78 -41.02 13.46
C LYS A 52 12.68 -39.54 13.16
N ALA A 53 13.00 -38.74 14.18
CA ALA A 53 13.25 -37.31 14.06
C ALA A 53 14.49 -37.08 13.19
N LYS A 54 14.35 -37.22 11.87
CA LYS A 54 15.25 -36.59 10.92
C LYS A 54 14.92 -35.12 10.96
N ALA A 55 15.73 -34.36 11.70
CA ALA A 55 15.76 -32.91 11.63
C ALA A 55 15.91 -32.52 10.16
N ASN A 56 14.79 -32.17 9.53
CA ASN A 56 14.78 -31.59 8.20
C ASN A 56 15.20 -30.13 8.37
N THR A 57 16.47 -29.93 8.72
CA THR A 57 17.13 -28.66 8.56
C THR A 57 17.18 -28.43 7.06
N ASN A 58 16.16 -27.75 6.55
CA ASN A 58 16.24 -26.94 5.33
C ASN A 58 17.29 -25.83 5.55
N THR A 59 18.52 -26.20 5.89
CA THR A 59 19.70 -25.44 5.56
C THR A 59 19.80 -25.58 4.06
N GLY A 60 19.02 -24.75 3.36
CA GLY A 60 19.02 -24.66 1.91
C GLY A 60 20.45 -24.60 1.47
N GLY A 61 20.94 -25.73 0.95
CA GLY A 61 22.28 -25.83 0.42
C GLY A 61 22.42 -24.68 -0.57
N LEU A 62 23.49 -23.91 -0.40
CA LEU A 62 23.90 -22.81 -1.26
C LEU A 62 24.30 -23.34 -2.65
N SER A 63 23.47 -24.19 -3.27
CA SER A 63 23.43 -24.31 -4.71
C SER A 63 23.16 -22.90 -5.18
N SER A 64 24.19 -22.25 -5.73
CA SER A 64 24.14 -20.89 -6.27
C SER A 64 23.29 -20.88 -7.53
N ARG A 65 22.04 -21.33 -7.41
CA ARG A 65 21.03 -21.11 -8.40
C ARG A 65 20.86 -19.61 -8.43
N HIS A 66 21.30 -19.02 -9.52
CA HIS A 66 21.08 -17.63 -9.82
C HIS A 66 19.62 -17.32 -9.50
N ARG A 67 19.41 -16.42 -8.54
CA ARG A 67 18.07 -16.01 -8.15
C ARG A 67 17.57 -15.03 -9.18
N HIS A 68 16.40 -15.31 -9.75
CA HIS A 68 15.69 -14.36 -10.58
C HIS A 68 15.04 -13.32 -9.67
N LEU A 69 15.12 -12.04 -10.02
CA LEU A 69 14.45 -10.93 -9.31
C LEU A 69 13.82 -9.97 -10.31
N MET A 70 12.58 -9.57 -10.02
CA MET A 70 11.84 -8.54 -10.75
C MET A 70 11.48 -7.36 -9.85
N VAL A 71 11.23 -6.17 -10.44
CA VAL A 71 10.63 -5.04 -9.69
C VAL A 71 9.33 -5.50 -9.02
N GLY A 72 9.20 -5.21 -7.74
CA GLY A 72 8.06 -5.57 -6.89
C GLY A 72 8.19 -6.94 -6.21
N GLU A 73 9.17 -7.76 -6.57
CA GLU A 73 9.41 -9.05 -5.92
C GLU A 73 9.90 -8.87 -4.48
N MET A 74 9.44 -9.76 -3.59
CA MET A 74 9.92 -9.84 -2.21
C MET A 74 10.93 -10.98 -2.08
N PHE A 75 12.06 -10.74 -1.41
CA PHE A 75 13.02 -11.79 -1.08
C PHE A 75 13.46 -11.74 0.38
N ILE A 76 13.95 -12.85 0.91
CA ILE A 76 14.46 -12.94 2.28
C ILE A 76 15.96 -13.17 2.23
N TYR A 77 16.73 -12.36 2.97
CA TYR A 77 18.16 -12.53 3.17
C TYR A 77 18.49 -12.29 4.65
N ASN A 78 19.18 -13.25 5.27
CA ASN A 78 19.49 -13.23 6.72
C ASN A 78 18.27 -12.97 7.63
N GLY A 79 17.11 -13.55 7.28
CA GLY A 79 15.87 -13.40 8.03
C GLY A 79 15.14 -12.07 7.82
N ILE A 80 15.68 -11.17 7.01
CA ILE A 80 15.10 -9.87 6.69
C ILE A 80 14.41 -9.93 5.34
N GLN A 81 13.18 -9.41 5.27
CA GLN A 81 12.41 -9.35 4.03
C GLN A 81 12.66 -8.04 3.29
N PHE A 82 13.02 -8.15 2.02
CA PHE A 82 13.34 -7.05 1.13
C PHE A 82 12.36 -7.01 -0.03
N ARG A 83 12.02 -5.81 -0.50
CA ARG A 83 11.26 -5.59 -1.73
C ARG A 83 12.14 -4.96 -2.78
N VAL A 84 12.12 -5.49 -3.99
CA VAL A 84 12.83 -4.87 -5.12
C VAL A 84 12.03 -3.66 -5.57
N MET A 85 12.48 -2.45 -5.22
CA MET A 85 11.79 -1.21 -5.59
C MET A 85 12.07 -0.78 -7.04
N LYS A 86 13.28 -1.08 -7.52
CA LYS A 86 13.78 -0.80 -8.87
C LYS A 86 14.87 -1.81 -9.19
N CYS A 87 15.05 -2.17 -10.45
CA CYS A 87 16.20 -2.92 -10.94
C CYS A 87 16.50 -2.54 -12.39
N GLU A 88 17.74 -2.77 -12.79
CA GLU A 88 18.21 -2.56 -14.15
C GLU A 88 19.09 -3.77 -14.52
N PRO A 89 18.69 -4.62 -15.49
CA PRO A 89 17.41 -4.60 -16.20
C PRO A 89 16.20 -4.80 -15.28
N SER A 90 14.98 -4.46 -15.74
CA SER A 90 13.73 -4.56 -14.98
C SER A 90 13.36 -5.99 -14.54
N ASP A 91 13.98 -6.97 -15.20
CA ASP A 91 13.87 -8.39 -14.90
C ASP A 91 15.22 -9.06 -15.18
N GLY A 92 15.72 -9.88 -14.25
CA GLY A 92 16.98 -10.58 -14.44
C GLY A 92 17.44 -11.46 -13.28
N TYR A 93 18.60 -12.07 -13.48
CA TYR A 93 19.23 -12.96 -12.50
C TYR A 93 20.33 -12.26 -11.72
N ILE A 94 20.35 -12.44 -10.39
CA ILE A 94 21.45 -11.98 -9.53
C ILE A 94 22.72 -12.76 -9.88
N ARG A 95 23.77 -12.03 -10.20
CA ARG A 95 25.13 -12.54 -10.46
C ARG A 95 26.07 -12.09 -9.33
N PRO A 96 27.25 -12.72 -9.18
CA PRO A 96 28.25 -12.26 -8.20
C PRO A 96 28.69 -10.79 -8.38
N GLN A 97 28.58 -10.26 -9.60
CA GLN A 97 28.87 -8.87 -9.93
C GLN A 97 27.67 -7.91 -9.75
N SER A 98 26.49 -8.42 -9.37
CA SER A 98 25.31 -7.60 -9.13
C SER A 98 25.50 -6.78 -7.85
N LEU A 99 25.28 -5.47 -7.95
CA LEU A 99 25.35 -4.55 -6.82
C LEU A 99 23.96 -4.38 -6.22
N ILE A 100 23.83 -4.59 -4.91
CA ILE A 100 22.59 -4.38 -4.16
C ILE A 100 22.75 -3.13 -3.32
N TYR A 101 21.87 -2.15 -3.51
CA TYR A 101 21.88 -0.89 -2.78
C TYR A 101 20.70 -0.84 -1.81
N CYS A 102 21.00 -0.42 -0.57
CA CYS A 102 20.02 -0.14 0.47
C CYS A 102 20.15 1.32 0.90
N LYS A 103 19.31 2.17 0.32
CA LYS A 103 19.23 3.60 0.61
C LYS A 103 17.82 3.97 1.04
N GLY A 104 17.69 4.46 2.27
CA GLY A 104 16.44 5.03 2.77
C GLY A 104 16.00 4.41 4.08
N GLU A 105 14.92 4.95 4.60
CA GLU A 105 14.27 4.46 5.80
C GLU A 105 13.48 3.19 5.49
N ALA A 106 13.21 2.42 6.54
CA ALA A 106 12.34 1.26 6.44
C ALA A 106 10.94 1.70 5.98
N LEU A 107 10.29 0.88 5.17
CA LEU A 107 8.91 1.10 4.79
C LEU A 107 8.04 0.97 6.03
N ASP A 108 7.27 2.01 6.30
CA ASP A 108 6.28 2.00 7.37
C ASP A 108 5.09 1.10 7.03
N ASP A 109 4.50 0.53 8.07
CA ASP A 109 3.22 -0.16 7.96
C ASP A 109 2.10 0.86 7.71
N VAL A 110 1.25 0.59 6.72
CA VAL A 110 0.06 1.39 6.46
C VAL A 110 -0.91 1.22 7.63
N LYS A 111 -1.24 2.31 8.31
CA LYS A 111 -2.17 2.33 9.44
C LYS A 111 -3.62 2.40 8.95
N ALA A 112 -3.87 3.24 7.94
CA ALA A 112 -5.19 3.44 7.37
C ALA A 112 -5.10 3.50 5.83
N LEU A 113 -6.03 2.80 5.17
CA LEU A 113 -6.14 2.70 3.73
C LEU A 113 -7.60 2.86 3.33
N SER A 114 -7.90 3.82 2.44
CA SER A 114 -9.24 4.03 1.89
C SER A 114 -9.26 3.64 0.41
N LEU A 115 -10.09 2.66 0.08
CA LEU A 115 -10.22 2.07 -1.24
C LEU A 115 -11.56 2.46 -1.86
N GLN A 116 -11.55 2.80 -3.15
CA GLN A 116 -12.76 3.12 -3.90
C GLN A 116 -12.83 2.33 -5.20
N PRO A 117 -13.75 1.37 -5.35
CA PRO A 117 -13.89 0.58 -6.58
C PRO A 117 -14.46 1.41 -7.73
N VAL A 118 -14.02 1.12 -8.96
CA VAL A 118 -14.53 1.73 -10.19
C VAL A 118 -15.69 0.91 -10.74
N TYR A 119 -16.87 1.53 -10.83
CA TYR A 119 -18.15 0.88 -11.15
C TYR A 119 -18.12 0.07 -12.46
N GLU A 120 -17.49 0.60 -13.50
CA GLU A 120 -17.43 0.01 -14.84
C GLU A 120 -16.52 -1.23 -14.90
N SER A 121 -15.59 -1.37 -13.95
CA SER A 121 -14.71 -2.53 -13.85
C SER A 121 -15.33 -3.70 -13.07
N LEU A 122 -16.43 -3.47 -12.36
CA LEU A 122 -17.13 -4.53 -11.63
C LEU A 122 -17.89 -5.44 -12.60
N PRO A 123 -17.90 -6.77 -12.34
CA PRO A 123 -18.80 -7.68 -13.04
C PRO A 123 -20.26 -7.24 -12.92
N ASN A 124 -21.08 -7.50 -13.95
CA ASN A 124 -22.47 -7.04 -13.99
C ASN A 124 -23.32 -7.47 -12.78
N HIS A 125 -23.06 -8.66 -12.21
CA HIS A 125 -23.76 -9.17 -11.03
C HIS A 125 -23.33 -8.49 -9.72
N HIS A 126 -22.20 -7.78 -9.71
CA HIS A 126 -21.63 -7.08 -8.55
C HIS A 126 -21.78 -5.55 -8.62
N LYS A 127 -22.53 -5.01 -9.59
CA LYS A 127 -22.75 -3.57 -9.73
C LYS A 127 -23.43 -2.90 -8.52
N TYR A 128 -24.14 -3.67 -7.71
CA TYR A 128 -24.85 -3.18 -6.51
C TYR A 128 -24.30 -3.80 -5.21
N ILE A 129 -23.03 -4.23 -5.22
CA ILE A 129 -22.38 -4.84 -4.07
C ILE A 129 -22.23 -3.81 -2.93
N LYS A 130 -22.52 -4.22 -1.70
CA LYS A 130 -22.28 -3.37 -0.50
C LYS A 130 -20.78 -3.37 -0.16
N SER A 131 -20.29 -2.32 0.50
CA SER A 131 -18.89 -2.20 0.90
C SER A 131 -18.37 -3.40 1.72
N GLU A 132 -19.21 -3.95 2.62
CA GLU A 132 -18.85 -5.14 3.41
C GLU A 132 -18.68 -6.40 2.56
N GLN A 133 -19.55 -6.59 1.56
CA GLN A 133 -19.46 -7.72 0.62
C GLN A 133 -18.22 -7.57 -0.28
N PHE A 134 -17.97 -6.35 -0.77
CA PHE A 134 -16.75 -6.06 -1.54
C PHE A 134 -15.49 -6.35 -0.71
N ARG A 135 -15.52 -6.04 0.59
CA ARG A 135 -14.44 -6.38 1.52
C ARG A 135 -14.19 -7.88 1.58
N SER A 136 -15.23 -8.68 1.78
CA SER A 136 -15.08 -10.13 1.96
C SER A 136 -14.73 -10.86 0.66
N GLU A 137 -15.23 -10.41 -0.48
CA GLU A 137 -15.06 -11.09 -1.77
C GLU A 137 -13.77 -10.68 -2.50
N TYR A 138 -13.37 -9.41 -2.44
CA TYR A 138 -12.22 -8.90 -3.20
C TYR A 138 -11.05 -8.52 -2.31
N VAL A 139 -11.28 -7.63 -1.34
CA VAL A 139 -10.20 -7.00 -0.56
C VAL A 139 -9.52 -7.99 0.38
N ALA A 140 -10.29 -8.73 1.17
CA ALA A 140 -9.73 -9.65 2.17
C ALA A 140 -8.91 -10.77 1.52
N PRO A 141 -9.38 -11.48 0.46
CA PRO A 141 -8.56 -12.47 -0.24
C PRO A 141 -7.29 -11.89 -0.86
N PHE A 142 -7.35 -10.67 -1.39
CA PHE A 142 -6.20 -10.03 -2.04
C PHE A 142 -5.03 -9.74 -1.09
N PHE A 143 -5.32 -9.32 0.14
CA PHE A 143 -4.33 -9.02 1.17
C PHE A 143 -4.02 -10.21 2.10
N LYS A 144 -4.82 -11.27 2.09
CA LYS A 144 -4.64 -12.41 3.00
C LYS A 144 -3.30 -13.10 2.77
N GLY A 145 -2.46 -13.11 3.82
CA GLY A 145 -1.16 -13.78 3.83
C GLY A 145 -0.13 -13.19 2.86
N ARG A 146 -0.34 -11.97 2.36
CA ARG A 146 0.56 -11.30 1.42
C ARG A 146 0.80 -9.85 1.84
N PHE A 147 2.06 -9.52 2.10
CA PHE A 147 2.48 -8.13 2.25
C PHE A 147 2.50 -7.45 0.89
N ARG A 148 1.69 -6.40 0.75
CA ARG A 148 1.59 -5.60 -0.47
C ARG A 148 2.06 -4.20 -0.15
N PHE A 149 3.04 -3.70 -0.90
CA PHE A 149 3.38 -2.29 -0.86
C PHE A 149 2.35 -1.50 -1.66
N ILE A 150 1.85 -0.42 -1.08
CA ILE A 150 1.00 0.57 -1.73
C ILE A 150 1.74 1.89 -1.74
N ASP A 151 1.66 2.58 -2.87
CA ASP A 151 2.22 3.89 -3.12
C ASP A 151 1.09 4.80 -3.61
N HIS A 152 0.99 6.01 -3.08
CA HIS A 152 -0.12 6.93 -3.38
C HIS A 152 0.31 8.03 -4.36
N PRO A 153 -0.58 8.47 -5.28
CA PRO A 153 -1.85 7.85 -5.69
C PRO A 153 -1.61 6.79 -6.78
N ARG A 154 -2.18 5.59 -6.60
CA ARG A 154 -2.19 4.54 -7.62
C ARG A 154 -3.53 3.84 -7.72
N GLU A 155 -3.84 3.42 -8.93
CA GLU A 155 -4.86 2.40 -9.17
C GLU A 155 -4.30 1.03 -8.79
N LEU A 156 -5.12 0.24 -8.10
CA LEU A 156 -4.87 -1.16 -7.80
C LEU A 156 -5.80 -2.00 -8.65
N ASP A 157 -5.25 -3.06 -9.24
CA ASP A 157 -6.03 -4.10 -9.90
C ASP A 157 -6.23 -5.27 -8.93
N ILE A 158 -7.47 -5.48 -8.50
CA ILE A 158 -7.88 -6.55 -7.60
C ILE A 158 -8.79 -7.50 -8.37
N ASP A 159 -8.21 -8.60 -8.84
CA ASP A 159 -8.92 -9.64 -9.61
C ASP A 159 -9.69 -9.08 -10.83
N GLY A 160 -9.09 -8.13 -11.56
CA GLY A 160 -9.66 -7.48 -12.73
C GLY A 160 -10.56 -6.28 -12.41
N VAL A 161 -10.78 -5.98 -11.13
CA VAL A 161 -11.52 -4.79 -10.67
C VAL A 161 -10.52 -3.68 -10.37
N ARG A 162 -10.71 -2.53 -11.02
CA ARG A 162 -9.92 -1.33 -10.77
C ARG A 162 -10.39 -0.68 -9.48
N VAL A 163 -9.46 -0.43 -8.58
CA VAL A 163 -9.69 0.19 -7.27
C VAL A 163 -8.75 1.37 -7.10
N VAL A 164 -9.32 2.55 -6.91
CA VAL A 164 -8.56 3.78 -6.69
C VAL A 164 -8.21 3.90 -5.20
N VAL A 165 -6.94 4.13 -4.88
CA VAL A 165 -6.50 4.41 -3.52
C VAL A 165 -6.72 5.89 -3.21
N ARG A 166 -7.71 6.20 -2.36
CA ARG A 166 -8.09 7.59 -2.05
C ARG A 166 -7.29 8.21 -0.92
N ARG A 167 -7.04 7.46 0.14
CA ARG A 167 -6.30 7.94 1.31
C ARG A 167 -5.41 6.84 1.84
N THR A 168 -4.19 7.21 2.20
CA THR A 168 -3.21 6.30 2.78
C THR A 168 -2.51 7.03 3.92
N THR A 169 -2.30 6.36 5.05
CA THR A 169 -1.54 6.92 6.17
C THR A 169 -0.56 5.87 6.69
N PRO A 170 0.76 6.02 6.49
CA PRO A 170 1.45 7.05 5.70
C PRO A 170 1.16 6.98 4.19
N ALA A 171 1.66 7.95 3.41
CA ALA A 171 1.39 8.07 1.97
C ALA A 171 1.80 6.82 1.15
N ALA A 172 2.90 6.18 1.53
CA ALA A 172 3.34 4.91 0.97
C ALA A 172 3.78 3.97 2.10
N GLY A 173 3.57 2.68 1.93
CA GLY A 173 3.90 1.71 2.97
C GLY A 173 3.47 0.28 2.65
N ILE A 174 3.67 -0.62 3.61
CA ILE A 174 3.28 -2.03 3.51
C ILE A 174 1.90 -2.23 4.17
N VAL A 175 0.97 -2.85 3.44
CA VAL A 175 -0.30 -3.30 4.01
C VAL A 175 -0.06 -4.59 4.79
N THR A 176 -0.43 -4.55 6.06
CA THR A 176 -0.36 -5.68 6.99
C THR A 176 -1.75 -6.05 7.49
N GLU A 177 -1.86 -7.10 8.29
CA GLU A 177 -3.14 -7.49 8.93
C GLU A 177 -3.66 -6.44 9.92
N LEU A 178 -2.79 -5.53 10.37
CA LEU A 178 -3.12 -4.45 11.30
C LEU A 178 -3.65 -3.19 10.59
N THR A 179 -3.55 -3.13 9.26
CA THR A 179 -4.01 -1.98 8.48
C THR A 179 -5.53 -1.86 8.55
N SER A 180 -6.04 -0.70 8.95
CA SER A 180 -7.47 -0.38 8.88
C SER A 180 -7.85 -0.05 7.44
N ILE A 181 -8.65 -0.92 6.82
CA ILE A 181 -9.12 -0.74 5.44
C ILE A 181 -10.57 -0.26 5.44
N ASP A 182 -10.79 0.95 4.92
CA ASP A 182 -12.08 1.58 4.69
C ASP A 182 -12.46 1.50 3.21
N ILE A 183 -13.71 1.18 2.91
CA ILE A 183 -14.20 0.96 1.54
C ILE A 183 -15.29 1.99 1.23
N GLN A 184 -14.94 2.91 0.35
CA GLN A 184 -15.81 3.98 -0.12
C GLN A 184 -16.81 3.45 -1.16
N PRO A 185 -17.95 4.13 -1.35
CA PRO A 185 -18.91 3.79 -2.41
C PRO A 185 -18.27 3.79 -3.80
N CYS A 186 -18.77 2.94 -4.69
CA CYS A 186 -18.28 2.85 -6.06
C CYS A 186 -18.32 4.22 -6.74
N ILE A 187 -17.28 4.53 -7.52
CA ILE A 187 -17.19 5.73 -8.35
C ILE A 187 -17.27 5.37 -9.82
N ARG A 188 -17.84 6.24 -10.65
CA ARG A 188 -17.78 6.10 -12.10
C ARG A 188 -16.38 6.41 -12.61
N ALA A 189 -15.97 5.77 -13.71
CA ALA A 189 -14.65 5.98 -14.31
C ALA A 189 -14.43 7.46 -14.70
N ASP A 190 -15.44 8.10 -15.29
CA ASP A 190 -15.36 9.51 -15.69
C ASP A 190 -15.20 10.44 -14.48
N GLU A 191 -15.93 10.17 -13.38
CA GLU A 191 -15.81 10.91 -12.13
C GLU A 191 -14.44 10.69 -11.45
N ALA A 192 -13.90 9.47 -11.54
CA ALA A 192 -12.57 9.17 -11.03
C ALA A 192 -11.49 9.96 -11.78
N HIS A 193 -11.59 10.01 -13.12
CA HIS A 193 -10.68 10.75 -13.98
C HIS A 193 -10.78 12.26 -13.71
N GLN A 194 -12.00 12.82 -13.68
CA GLN A 194 -12.22 14.23 -13.42
C GLN A 194 -11.63 14.66 -12.07
N LYS A 195 -11.78 13.83 -11.03
CA LYS A 195 -11.20 14.10 -9.72
C LYS A 195 -9.67 14.06 -9.72
N GLN A 196 -9.08 13.15 -10.50
CA GLN A 196 -7.63 13.10 -10.66
C GLN A 196 -7.10 14.35 -11.40
N GLU A 197 -7.77 14.76 -12.48
CA GLU A 197 -7.43 16.00 -13.20
C GLU A 197 -7.54 17.24 -12.31
N GLU A 198 -8.53 17.28 -11.42
CA GLU A 198 -8.70 18.37 -10.44
C GLU A 198 -7.55 18.38 -9.42
N GLU A 199 -7.19 17.21 -8.86
CA GLU A 199 -6.07 17.06 -7.92
C GLU A 199 -4.74 17.47 -8.58
N ASP A 200 -4.52 17.09 -9.84
CA ASP A 200 -3.33 17.45 -10.63
C ASP A 200 -3.29 18.95 -10.94
N LEU A 201 -4.43 19.57 -11.30
CA LEU A 201 -4.53 21.01 -11.55
C LEU A 201 -4.26 21.82 -10.27
N GLU A 202 -4.77 21.37 -9.12
CA GLU A 202 -4.53 22.02 -7.83
C GLU A 202 -3.05 21.92 -7.44
N MET A 203 -2.43 20.75 -7.65
CA MET A 203 -1.00 20.56 -7.42
C MET A 203 -0.16 21.47 -8.31
N ALA A 204 -0.50 21.55 -9.61
CA ALA A 204 0.18 22.44 -10.56
C ALA A 204 0.05 23.92 -10.14
N ARG A 205 -1.13 24.35 -9.71
CA ARG A 205 -1.36 25.72 -9.22
C ARG A 205 -0.50 26.01 -7.98
N ARG A 206 -0.41 25.05 -7.05
CA ARG A 206 0.41 25.20 -5.84
C ARG A 206 1.89 25.34 -6.17
N LEU A 207 2.42 24.51 -7.06
CA LEU A 207 3.81 24.59 -7.51
C LEU A 207 4.11 25.94 -8.18
N GLN A 208 3.19 26.44 -9.00
CA GLN A 208 3.35 27.77 -9.62
C GLN A 208 3.41 28.90 -8.58
N LEU A 209 2.59 28.85 -7.53
CA LEU A 209 2.66 29.82 -6.44
C LEU A 209 3.99 29.72 -5.66
N GLU A 210 4.51 28.50 -5.47
CA GLU A 210 5.81 28.27 -4.81
C GLU A 210 6.99 28.79 -5.67
N GLU A 211 6.85 28.83 -7.00
CA GLU A 211 7.83 29.41 -7.92
C GLU A 211 7.73 30.95 -8.02
N ASP A 212 6.52 31.50 -8.01
CA ASP A 212 6.27 32.94 -8.13
C ASP A 212 6.59 33.71 -6.85
N GLU A 213 6.48 33.08 -5.68
CA GLU A 213 6.98 33.63 -4.41
C GLU A 213 8.50 33.81 -4.57
N PRO A 214 8.99 35.04 -4.82
CA PRO A 214 10.41 35.26 -5.07
C PRO A 214 11.09 34.88 -3.78
N SER A 215 11.74 33.72 -3.77
CA SER A 215 12.34 33.15 -2.58
C SER A 215 13.10 34.26 -1.87
N ASN A 216 12.53 34.78 -0.79
CA ASN A 216 13.14 35.84 0.01
C ASN A 216 14.34 35.27 0.80
N SER A 217 14.94 34.20 0.27
CA SER A 217 16.29 33.72 0.46
C SER A 217 17.32 34.67 -0.18
N SER A 218 17.16 35.96 0.08
CA SER A 218 18.30 36.85 0.35
C SER A 218 19.02 36.45 1.65
N GLY A 219 18.49 35.46 2.37
CA GLY A 219 19.16 34.80 3.47
C GLY A 219 20.35 33.98 2.97
N LEU A 220 21.52 34.60 3.04
CA LEU A 220 22.79 33.99 3.48
C LEU A 220 22.81 32.47 3.33
N ILE A 221 23.53 31.99 2.32
CA ILE A 221 24.15 30.67 2.35
C ILE A 221 25.10 30.70 3.56
N TYR A 222 24.57 30.44 4.76
CA TYR A 222 25.37 29.96 5.87
C TYR A 222 25.87 28.61 5.41
N LEU A 223 27.08 28.63 4.83
CA LEU A 223 27.94 27.47 4.76
C LEU A 223 28.04 26.97 6.20
N HIS A 224 27.18 26.02 6.55
CA HIS A 224 27.32 25.28 7.79
C HIS A 224 28.77 24.79 7.78
N PRO A 225 29.62 25.21 8.74
CA PRO A 225 30.98 24.73 8.81
C PRO A 225 30.87 23.23 8.86
N ARG A 226 31.50 22.57 7.87
CA ARG A 226 31.64 21.13 7.72
C ARG A 226 31.44 20.45 9.07
N GLN A 227 30.20 20.03 9.35
CA GLN A 227 29.99 18.98 10.32
C GLN A 227 30.67 17.81 9.63
N GLU A 228 31.83 17.46 10.18
CA GLU A 228 32.56 16.27 9.81
C GLU A 228 31.53 15.19 9.58
N PHE A 229 31.42 14.74 8.32
CA PHE A 229 30.58 13.63 7.96
C PHE A 229 30.96 12.54 8.95
N CYS A 230 30.08 12.30 9.93
CA CYS A 230 30.16 11.15 10.77
C CYS A 230 30.19 10.00 9.78
N CYS A 231 31.32 9.30 9.74
CA CYS A 231 31.53 8.12 8.93
C CYS A 231 30.47 7.10 9.32
N CYS A 232 29.26 7.23 8.76
CA CYS A 232 28.36 6.12 8.57
C CYS A 232 29.05 5.23 7.56
N SER A 233 29.93 4.41 8.12
CA SER A 233 30.43 3.15 7.65
C SER A 233 29.82 2.80 6.30
N LEU A 234 30.56 3.10 5.23
CA LEU A 234 30.47 2.27 4.03
C LEU A 234 30.84 0.86 4.49
N PHE A 235 29.85 0.12 4.98
CA PHE A 235 29.92 -1.32 5.06
C PHE A 235 29.88 -1.79 3.61
N PHE A 236 31.04 -1.78 2.97
CA PHE A 236 31.33 -2.80 1.98
C PHE A 236 31.15 -4.13 2.71
N PHE A 237 30.00 -4.77 2.50
CA PHE A 237 29.85 -6.18 2.81
C PHE A 237 30.78 -6.93 1.85
N PHE A 238 32.05 -7.05 2.25
CA PHE A 238 32.87 -8.16 1.82
C PHE A 238 32.19 -9.39 2.43
N ILE A 239 31.64 -10.27 1.59
CA ILE A 239 31.05 -11.53 2.04
C ILE A 239 32.20 -12.43 2.52
N GLU A 240 32.68 -12.20 3.75
CA GLU A 240 33.44 -13.20 4.47
C GLU A 240 32.45 -14.21 5.06
N ARG A 241 32.57 -15.44 4.59
CA ARG A 241 31.89 -16.62 5.15
C ARG A 241 32.41 -16.89 6.56
N GLY A 242 31.88 -16.20 7.55
CA GLY A 242 32.11 -16.49 8.97
C GLY A 242 30.89 -17.18 9.58
N GLY A 243 31.05 -18.44 9.97
CA GLY A 243 30.03 -19.19 10.71
C GLY A 243 29.95 -18.81 12.19
N GLY A 244 28.81 -19.09 12.81
CA GLY A 244 28.70 -19.24 14.26
C GLY A 244 27.55 -18.50 14.93
N GLY A 245 26.50 -19.25 15.24
CA GLY A 245 25.85 -19.30 16.57
C GLY A 245 25.13 -18.06 17.14
N GLY A 246 23.86 -18.27 17.50
CA GLY A 246 23.34 -17.72 18.75
C GLY A 246 22.16 -16.75 18.68
N GLU A 247 21.00 -17.28 19.07
CA GLU A 247 19.89 -16.65 19.79
C GLU A 247 19.01 -15.55 19.15
N ARG A 248 17.72 -15.90 19.20
CA ARG A 248 16.52 -15.22 18.69
C ARG A 248 16.30 -13.85 19.36
N LYS A 249 16.14 -12.80 18.55
CA LYS A 249 15.41 -11.57 18.91
C LYS A 249 14.54 -11.12 17.73
N GLY A 250 13.48 -10.41 18.07
CA GLY A 250 12.27 -10.10 17.30
C GLY A 250 12.43 -9.88 15.80
N ASN A 251 11.36 -10.26 15.07
CA ASN A 251 11.17 -9.99 13.65
C ASN A 251 11.14 -8.47 13.41
N MET A 252 12.30 -7.87 13.27
CA MET A 252 12.44 -6.48 12.86
C MET A 252 12.63 -6.49 11.34
N CYS A 253 11.59 -6.11 10.61
CA CYS A 253 11.62 -5.95 9.17
C CYS A 253 12.48 -4.73 8.81
N TYR A 254 13.75 -4.93 8.50
CA TYR A 254 14.60 -3.90 7.93
C TYR A 254 14.41 -3.86 6.42
N THR A 255 13.53 -3.00 5.94
CA THR A 255 13.32 -2.81 4.50
C THR A 255 14.38 -1.89 3.89
N CYS A 256 14.97 -2.36 2.79
CA CYS A 256 16.01 -1.71 2.01
C CYS A 256 15.38 -1.06 0.78
N THR A 257 15.57 0.26 0.65
CA THR A 257 14.90 1.08 -0.38
C THR A 257 15.93 1.52 -1.45
N TYR A 258 15.49 1.66 -2.70
CA TYR A 258 16.18 2.16 -3.91
C TYR A 258 17.50 1.49 -4.38
N MET A 259 17.41 0.79 -5.52
CA MET A 259 18.52 0.54 -6.45
C MET A 259 18.54 1.62 -7.54
N TYR A 260 19.68 2.28 -7.72
CA TYR A 260 20.04 2.97 -8.96
C TYR A 260 21.26 2.24 -9.55
N MET A 261 21.19 1.88 -10.83
CA MET A 261 22.37 1.54 -11.63
C MET A 261 22.73 2.74 -12.50
N CYS A 262 24.03 2.89 -12.74
CA CYS A 262 24.59 3.61 -13.88
C CYS A 262 25.00 2.59 -14.93
#